data_AF-A0A8J5PQ02-F1
#
_entry.id   AF-A0A8J5PQ02-F1
#
_cell.length_a   1.000
_cell.length_b   1.000
_cell.length_c   1.000
_cell.angle_alpha   90.00
_cell.angle_beta   90.00
_cell.angle_gamma   90.00
#
_symmetry.space_group_name_H-M   'P 1'
#
loop_
_entity.id
_entity.type
_entity.pdbx_description
1 polymer ?
#
loop_
_entity_poly.entity_id
_entity_poly.type
_entity_poly.pdbx_seq_one_letter_code
_entity_poly.pdbx_strand_id
1 'polypeptide(L)'
;MNFVAASLFTPDPLTPAPSTPEPSTPAEARATRRDEDRLFRHFRGYTWSQRSRNTKSWVWEYGFDIEKDSERRWVCRLCIERNRPKPGNVVAIGTQNAERHLWDHHKIQDPSGKRSAPASRKKPSTGYQTITKAFNLDLNAPREQAIANRLIKSFDRNIFQRLVAEWIVESNLSFREPENKRLRAIFE
;
A
#
# COMPACT_ATOMS: atom_id res chain seq x y z
N MET A 1 38.03 58.55 -43.38
CA MET A 1 37.05 57.77 -44.16
C MET A 1 37.32 56.30 -43.86
N ASN A 2 36.64 55.72 -42.87
CA ASN A 2 36.86 54.35 -42.43
C ASN A 2 35.60 53.52 -42.69
N PHE A 3 35.80 52.40 -43.39
CA PHE A 3 34.79 51.44 -43.81
C PHE A 3 34.14 50.74 -42.60
N VAL A 4 32.81 50.66 -42.59
CA VAL A 4 32.03 49.86 -41.64
C VAL A 4 31.77 48.49 -42.29
N ALA A 5 32.31 47.42 -41.70
CA ALA A 5 31.98 46.05 -42.05
C ALA A 5 30.72 45.58 -41.28
N ALA A 6 29.77 45.01 -42.00
CA ALA A 6 28.52 44.48 -41.47
C ALA A 6 28.78 43.23 -40.61
N SER A 7 28.22 43.20 -39.40
CA SER A 7 28.25 42.04 -38.49
C SER A 7 27.01 41.17 -38.75
N LEU A 8 27.23 39.88 -38.99
CA LEU A 8 26.20 38.87 -39.24
C LEU A 8 25.50 38.49 -37.94
N PHE A 9 24.18 38.67 -37.88
CA PHE A 9 23.32 38.13 -36.84
C PHE A 9 23.15 36.61 -37.06
N THR A 10 23.61 35.80 -36.11
CA THR A 10 23.21 34.40 -35.94
C THR A 10 21.96 34.31 -35.07
N PRO A 11 20.90 33.58 -35.47
CA PRO A 11 19.74 33.34 -34.61
C PRO A 11 19.99 32.16 -33.66
N ASP A 12 19.65 32.36 -32.38
CA ASP A 12 19.62 31.34 -31.33
C ASP A 12 18.63 30.20 -31.67
N PRO A 13 18.93 28.93 -31.28
CA PRO A 13 17.99 27.84 -31.45
C PRO A 13 16.86 27.91 -30.42
N LEU A 14 15.64 28.09 -30.92
CA LEU A 14 14.39 28.05 -30.16
C LEU A 14 14.28 26.76 -29.34
N THR A 15 14.05 26.94 -28.04
CA THR A 15 13.66 25.89 -27.09
C THR A 15 12.34 25.24 -27.55
N PRO A 16 12.24 23.90 -27.69
CA PRO A 16 10.97 23.27 -28.03
C PRO A 16 9.98 23.38 -26.86
N ALA A 17 8.75 23.78 -27.20
CA ALA A 17 7.60 23.95 -26.32
C ALA A 17 7.24 22.64 -25.56
N PRO A 18 6.59 22.73 -24.38
CA PRO A 18 6.23 21.56 -23.60
C PRO A 18 5.18 20.73 -24.35
N SER A 19 5.51 19.44 -24.59
CA SER A 19 4.68 18.50 -25.33
C SER A 19 3.27 18.41 -24.73
N THR A 20 2.27 18.77 -25.53
CA THR A 20 0.86 18.49 -25.24
C THR A 20 0.69 16.96 -25.30
N PRO A 21 0.03 16.30 -24.32
CA PRO A 21 -0.23 14.87 -24.42
C PRO A 21 -1.08 14.59 -25.67
N GLU A 22 -0.59 13.69 -26.53
CA GLU A 22 -1.29 13.29 -27.76
C GLU A 22 -2.72 12.79 -27.46
N PRO A 23 -3.71 13.14 -28.28
CA PRO A 23 -5.06 12.60 -28.15
C PRO A 23 -5.06 11.10 -28.45
N SER A 24 -5.68 10.31 -27.56
CA SER A 24 -5.77 8.85 -27.68
C SER A 24 -6.41 8.44 -29.01
N THR A 25 -5.86 7.38 -29.62
CA THR A 25 -6.35 6.85 -30.90
C THR A 25 -7.77 6.30 -30.72
N PRO A 26 -8.68 6.36 -31.73
CA PRO A 26 -10.03 5.80 -31.62
C PRO A 26 -10.09 4.33 -31.17
N ALA A 27 -9.03 3.55 -31.45
CA ALA A 27 -8.90 2.16 -30.99
C ALA A 27 -8.65 2.05 -29.47
N GLU A 28 -7.82 2.92 -28.91
CA GLU A 28 -7.52 2.97 -27.48
C GLU A 28 -8.76 3.38 -26.70
N ALA A 29 -9.49 4.41 -27.17
CA ALA A 29 -10.75 4.83 -26.54
C ALA A 29 -11.79 3.70 -26.49
N ARG A 30 -11.85 2.85 -27.52
CA ARG A 30 -12.71 1.66 -27.55
C ARG A 30 -12.21 0.54 -26.63
N ALA A 31 -10.90 0.39 -26.45
CA ALA A 31 -10.32 -0.57 -25.50
C ALA A 31 -10.63 -0.14 -24.07
N THR A 32 -10.38 1.13 -23.72
CA THR A 32 -10.68 1.69 -22.40
C THR A 32 -12.15 1.46 -22.03
N ARG A 33 -13.11 1.84 -22.89
CA ARG A 33 -14.55 1.60 -22.62
C ARG A 33 -14.87 0.14 -22.32
N ARG A 34 -14.27 -0.81 -23.04
CA ARG A 34 -14.48 -2.25 -22.81
C ARG A 34 -13.93 -2.70 -21.45
N ASP A 35 -12.80 -2.15 -21.03
CA ASP A 35 -12.23 -2.45 -19.72
C ASP A 35 -13.04 -1.82 -18.59
N GLU A 36 -13.58 -0.61 -18.78
CA GLU A 36 -14.51 0.02 -17.84
C GLU A 36 -15.79 -0.80 -17.67
N ASP A 37 -16.38 -1.27 -18.78
CA ASP A 37 -17.57 -2.12 -18.75
C ASP A 37 -17.32 -3.43 -17.97
N ARG A 38 -16.14 -4.02 -18.15
CA ARG A 38 -15.72 -5.23 -17.42
C ARG A 38 -15.48 -4.91 -15.94
N LEU A 39 -14.81 -3.81 -15.63
CA LEU A 39 -14.56 -3.35 -14.27
C LEU A 39 -15.87 -3.24 -13.49
N PHE A 40 -16.82 -2.45 -13.99
CA PHE A 40 -18.10 -2.26 -13.30
C PHE A 40 -19.04 -3.48 -13.40
N ARG A 41 -18.71 -4.47 -14.25
CA ARG A 41 -19.34 -5.80 -14.20
C ARG A 41 -18.91 -6.61 -12.98
N HIS A 42 -17.63 -6.58 -12.65
CA HIS A 42 -17.09 -7.25 -11.48
C HIS A 42 -17.39 -6.50 -10.17
N PHE A 43 -17.39 -5.16 -10.22
CA PHE A 43 -17.54 -4.30 -9.05
C PHE A 43 -18.83 -3.48 -9.16
N ARG A 44 -19.98 -4.16 -9.04
CA ARG A 44 -21.30 -3.53 -9.12
C ARG A 44 -21.53 -2.53 -8.00
N GLY A 45 -22.04 -1.35 -8.34
CA GLY A 45 -22.32 -0.27 -7.40
C GLY A 45 -21.10 0.53 -6.96
N TYR A 46 -19.91 0.23 -7.49
CA TYR A 46 -18.74 1.10 -7.37
C TYR A 46 -18.75 2.14 -8.48
N THR A 47 -18.17 3.30 -8.21
CA THR A 47 -17.93 4.36 -9.19
C THR A 47 -16.45 4.74 -9.20
N TRP A 48 -16.03 5.60 -10.12
CA TRP A 48 -14.71 6.20 -10.06
C TRP A 48 -14.50 6.99 -8.77
N SER A 49 -13.34 6.81 -8.13
CA SER A 49 -12.95 7.59 -6.96
C SER A 49 -12.71 9.05 -7.35
N GLN A 50 -13.27 9.97 -6.56
CA GLN A 50 -13.07 11.41 -6.73
C GLN A 50 -11.62 11.83 -6.47
N ARG A 51 -10.83 10.99 -5.79
CA ARG A 51 -9.43 11.23 -5.42
C ARG A 51 -8.42 10.63 -6.40
N SER A 52 -8.88 10.03 -7.50
CA SER A 52 -8.04 9.41 -8.54
C SER A 52 -6.95 10.34 -9.09
N ARG A 53 -7.20 11.65 -9.15
CA ARG A 53 -6.24 12.64 -9.65
C ARG A 53 -5.06 12.96 -8.70
N ASN A 54 -5.07 12.47 -7.45
CA ASN A 54 -4.04 12.80 -6.45
C ASN A 54 -3.20 11.57 -5.99
N THR A 55 -3.24 10.45 -6.71
CA THR A 55 -2.45 9.27 -6.37
C THR A 55 -1.08 9.27 -7.02
N LYS A 56 -0.04 9.53 -6.24
CA LYS A 56 1.35 9.70 -6.72
C LYS A 56 2.21 8.43 -6.80
N SER A 57 1.63 7.23 -6.69
CA SER A 57 2.41 5.98 -6.66
C SER A 57 2.32 5.22 -7.98
N TRP A 58 3.42 4.61 -8.42
CA TRP A 58 3.52 3.85 -9.66
C TRP A 58 2.49 2.71 -9.78
N VAL A 59 2.02 2.15 -8.67
CA VAL A 59 0.99 1.09 -8.70
C VAL A 59 -0.32 1.54 -9.35
N TRP A 60 -0.59 2.85 -9.36
CA TRP A 60 -1.80 3.42 -9.98
C TRP A 60 -1.72 3.46 -11.50
N GLU A 61 -0.54 3.32 -12.10
CA GLU A 61 -0.40 3.07 -13.55
C GLU A 61 -1.04 1.73 -13.94
N TYR A 62 -1.05 0.76 -13.02
CA TYR A 62 -1.55 -0.60 -13.22
C TYR A 62 -2.90 -0.87 -12.54
N GLY A 63 -3.56 0.16 -12.02
CA GLY A 63 -4.83 0.00 -11.30
C GLY A 63 -5.89 1.03 -11.65
N PHE A 64 -7.13 0.60 -11.46
CA PHE A 64 -8.30 1.45 -11.42
C PHE A 64 -8.57 1.88 -9.99
N ASP A 65 -8.95 3.14 -9.81
CA ASP A 65 -9.32 3.71 -8.52
C ASP A 65 -10.84 3.84 -8.43
N ILE A 66 -11.46 2.96 -7.66
CA ILE A 66 -12.92 2.90 -7.51
C ILE A 66 -13.33 3.12 -6.06
N GLU A 67 -14.55 3.60 -5.85
CA GLU A 67 -15.09 3.90 -4.53
C GLU A 67 -16.57 3.51 -4.44
N LYS A 68 -16.99 3.07 -3.26
CA LYS A 68 -18.39 2.83 -2.88
C LYS A 68 -18.57 3.12 -1.39
N ASP A 69 -19.53 3.94 -1.00
CA ASP A 69 -19.89 4.20 0.41
C ASP A 69 -18.67 4.55 1.30
N SER A 70 -17.75 5.38 0.80
CA SER A 70 -16.45 5.73 1.42
C SER A 70 -15.39 4.61 1.44
N GLU A 71 -15.68 3.43 0.89
CA GLU A 71 -14.71 2.36 0.69
C GLU A 71 -14.02 2.51 -0.67
N ARG A 72 -12.76 2.94 -0.62
CA ARG A 72 -11.91 3.10 -1.80
C ARG A 72 -11.07 1.86 -2.06
N ARG A 73 -11.00 1.41 -3.31
CA ARG A 73 -10.25 0.22 -3.74
C ARG A 73 -9.36 0.49 -4.95
N TRP A 74 -8.20 -0.15 -4.93
CA TRP A 74 -7.35 -0.34 -6.10
C TRP A 74 -7.75 -1.66 -6.76
N VAL A 75 -8.06 -1.64 -8.06
CA VAL A 75 -8.37 -2.84 -8.86
C VAL A 75 -7.34 -3.00 -9.96
N CYS A 76 -6.74 -4.17 -10.09
CA CYS A 76 -5.71 -4.44 -11.07
C CYS A 76 -6.25 -4.34 -12.51
N ARG A 77 -5.69 -3.43 -13.31
CA ARG A 77 -6.06 -3.23 -14.72
C ARG A 77 -5.77 -4.47 -15.57
N LEU A 78 -4.61 -5.08 -15.40
CA LEU A 78 -4.21 -6.29 -16.15
C LEU A 78 -5.13 -7.50 -15.89
N CYS A 79 -5.72 -7.58 -14.70
CA CYS A 79 -6.73 -8.60 -14.40
C CYS A 79 -8.04 -8.36 -15.16
N ILE A 80 -8.45 -7.09 -15.31
CA ILE A 80 -9.66 -6.68 -16.03
C ILE A 80 -9.49 -6.87 -17.54
N GLU A 81 -8.34 -6.46 -18.09
CA GLU A 81 -8.00 -6.65 -19.51
C GLU A 81 -8.05 -8.13 -19.91
N ARG A 82 -7.52 -9.01 -19.04
CA ARG A 82 -7.55 -10.47 -19.22
C ARG A 82 -8.90 -11.12 -18.85
N ASN A 83 -9.89 -10.33 -18.45
CA ASN A 83 -11.22 -10.80 -18.02
C ASN A 83 -11.15 -11.93 -16.98
N ARG A 84 -10.28 -11.78 -15.97
CA ARG A 84 -10.11 -12.77 -14.90
C ARG A 84 -11.43 -12.87 -14.09
N PRO A 85 -11.89 -14.08 -13.74
CA PRO A 85 -13.14 -14.23 -12.99
C PRO A 85 -13.10 -13.56 -11.61
N LYS A 86 -11.90 -13.51 -11.00
CA LYS A 86 -11.63 -12.79 -9.75
C LYS A 86 -10.49 -11.81 -9.97
N PRO A 87 -10.76 -10.57 -10.40
CA PRO A 87 -9.74 -9.56 -10.58
C PRO A 87 -9.09 -9.19 -9.24
N GLY A 88 -7.76 -9.03 -9.24
CA GLY A 88 -7.04 -8.56 -8.06
C GLY A 88 -7.55 -7.21 -7.62
N ASN A 89 -7.94 -7.09 -6.36
CA ASN A 89 -8.41 -5.83 -5.79
C ASN A 89 -8.06 -5.77 -4.31
N VAL A 90 -7.72 -4.58 -3.83
CA VAL A 90 -7.30 -4.33 -2.46
C VAL A 90 -7.87 -2.99 -1.99
N VAL A 91 -8.11 -2.85 -0.70
CA VAL A 91 -8.48 -1.54 -0.11
C VAL A 91 -7.34 -0.56 -0.36
N ALA A 92 -7.65 0.66 -0.78
CA ALA A 92 -6.69 1.71 -1.14
C ALA A 92 -6.02 2.38 0.09
N ILE A 93 -5.67 1.58 1.10
CA ILE A 93 -4.91 1.99 2.28
C ILE A 93 -3.47 1.52 2.09
N GLY A 94 -2.60 2.47 1.73
CA GLY A 94 -1.22 2.17 1.34
C GLY A 94 -1.11 1.46 -0.02
N THR A 95 0.12 1.22 -0.48
CA THR A 95 0.40 0.66 -1.81
C THR A 95 0.90 -0.78 -1.77
N GLN A 96 1.24 -1.30 -0.59
CA GLN A 96 1.97 -2.56 -0.42
C GLN A 96 1.17 -3.78 -0.93
N ASN A 97 -0.15 -3.79 -0.72
CA ASN A 97 -1.00 -4.90 -1.16
C ASN A 97 -1.14 -4.92 -2.70
N ALA A 98 -1.20 -3.74 -3.33
CA ALA A 98 -1.18 -3.60 -4.78
C ALA A 98 0.18 -4.00 -5.36
N GLU A 99 1.29 -3.53 -4.76
CA GLU A 99 2.67 -3.93 -5.12
C GLU A 99 2.83 -5.45 -5.08
N ARG A 100 2.36 -6.10 -4.01
CA ARG A 100 2.40 -7.56 -3.86
C ARG A 100 1.60 -8.26 -4.96
N HIS A 101 0.37 -7.82 -5.24
CA HIS A 101 -0.44 -8.41 -6.29
C HIS A 101 0.24 -8.33 -7.67
N LEU A 102 0.78 -7.17 -8.02
CA LEU A 102 1.51 -6.94 -9.28
C LEU A 102 2.72 -7.86 -9.40
N TRP A 103 3.46 -8.08 -8.32
CA TRP A 103 4.59 -9.00 -8.32
C TRP A 103 4.16 -10.47 -8.43
N ASP A 104 3.22 -10.90 -7.60
CA ASP A 104 2.87 -12.32 -7.48
C ASP A 104 2.19 -12.84 -8.76
N HIS A 105 1.27 -12.06 -9.33
CA HIS A 105 0.45 -12.46 -10.47
C HIS A 105 0.91 -11.92 -11.83
N HIS A 106 1.65 -10.81 -11.85
CA HIS A 106 2.07 -10.16 -13.09
C HIS A 106 3.60 -10.03 -13.23
N LYS A 107 4.38 -10.36 -12.19
CA LYS A 107 5.86 -10.21 -12.16
C LYS A 107 6.33 -8.79 -12.46
N ILE A 108 5.50 -7.80 -12.12
CA ILE A 108 5.82 -6.38 -12.27
C ILE A 108 6.41 -5.86 -10.97
N GLN A 109 7.54 -5.17 -11.07
CA GLN A 109 8.24 -4.53 -9.97
C GLN A 109 8.25 -3.01 -10.15
N ASP A 110 8.52 -2.29 -9.06
CA ASP A 110 8.71 -0.84 -9.06
C ASP A 110 9.75 -0.42 -10.11
N PRO A 111 9.37 0.39 -11.11
CA PRO A 111 10.24 0.80 -12.20
C PRO A 111 11.41 1.68 -11.73
N SER A 112 11.33 2.28 -10.53
CA SER A 112 12.43 3.07 -9.98
C SER A 112 13.62 2.22 -9.51
N GLY A 113 13.45 0.90 -9.39
CA GLY A 113 14.49 -0.03 -8.92
C GLY A 113 14.88 0.13 -7.44
N LYS A 114 14.38 1.16 -6.75
CA LYS A 114 14.72 1.47 -5.35
C LYS A 114 14.11 0.49 -4.34
N ARG A 115 13.11 -0.28 -4.75
CA ARG A 115 12.43 -1.27 -3.90
C ARG A 115 12.65 -2.67 -4.45
N SER A 116 13.19 -3.56 -3.61
CA SER A 116 13.26 -4.99 -3.90
C SER A 116 11.85 -5.57 -4.03
N ALA A 117 11.72 -6.64 -4.82
CA ALA A 117 10.49 -7.40 -5.01
C ALA A 117 9.78 -7.68 -3.67
N PRO A 118 8.44 -7.55 -3.58
CA PRO A 118 7.67 -7.80 -2.36
C PRO A 118 7.93 -9.17 -1.71
N ALA A 119 8.26 -10.20 -2.50
CA ALA A 119 8.63 -11.52 -1.99
C ALA A 119 10.03 -11.58 -1.33
N SER A 120 10.95 -10.68 -1.70
CA SER A 120 12.28 -10.56 -1.07
C SER A 120 12.20 -9.92 0.32
N ARG A 121 11.07 -9.29 0.66
CA ARG A 121 10.74 -8.93 2.04
C ARG A 121 10.32 -10.20 2.80
N LYS A 122 11.26 -11.12 3.05
CA LYS A 122 11.19 -11.92 4.29
C LYS A 122 10.99 -10.88 5.38
N LYS A 123 9.83 -10.88 6.04
CA LYS A 123 9.58 -9.98 7.18
C LYS A 123 10.84 -10.03 8.04
N PRO A 124 11.60 -8.93 8.23
CA PRO A 124 12.42 -8.89 9.43
C PRO A 124 11.43 -9.16 10.57
N SER A 125 11.74 -10.16 11.37
CA SER A 125 10.99 -10.50 12.57
C SER A 125 11.21 -9.38 13.60
N THR A 126 10.79 -8.16 13.27
CA THR A 126 10.63 -7.03 14.18
C THR A 126 9.14 -6.89 14.52
N GLY A 127 8.45 -8.02 14.65
CA GLY A 127 7.04 -8.10 15.00
C GLY A 127 6.89 -9.00 16.20
N TYR A 128 6.23 -8.46 17.23
CA TYR A 128 5.82 -9.11 18.48
C TYR A 128 5.84 -10.63 18.42
N GLN A 129 6.59 -11.25 19.32
CA GLN A 129 6.59 -12.70 19.45
C GLN A 129 5.15 -13.19 19.70
N THR A 130 4.69 -14.17 18.93
CA THR A 130 3.42 -14.84 19.25
C THR A 130 3.55 -15.46 20.64
N ILE A 131 2.46 -15.55 21.40
CA ILE A 131 2.46 -16.20 22.74
C ILE A 131 3.11 -17.58 22.68
N THR A 132 2.89 -18.33 21.59
CA THR A 132 3.54 -19.62 21.34
C THR A 132 5.06 -19.53 21.23
N LYS A 133 5.60 -18.48 20.61
CA LYS A 133 7.05 -18.27 20.54
C LYS A 133 7.62 -17.74 21.85
N ALA A 134 6.93 -16.81 22.51
CA ALA A 134 7.36 -16.24 23.78
C ALA A 134 7.49 -17.30 24.88
N PHE A 135 6.60 -18.29 24.88
CA PHE A 135 6.58 -19.39 25.86
C PHE A 135 7.07 -20.73 25.30
N ASN A 136 7.63 -20.76 24.08
CA ASN A 136 8.07 -21.99 23.40
C ASN A 136 7.04 -23.13 23.40
N LEU A 137 5.77 -22.82 23.15
CA LEU A 137 4.67 -23.78 23.13
C LEU A 137 4.50 -24.43 21.75
N ASP A 138 4.47 -25.75 21.71
CA ASP A 138 4.12 -26.57 20.55
C ASP A 138 2.60 -26.71 20.43
N LEU A 139 2.05 -26.20 19.33
CA LEU A 139 0.61 -26.30 19.05
C LEU A 139 0.17 -27.71 18.62
N ASN A 140 1.10 -28.60 18.29
CA ASN A 140 0.81 -30.00 17.97
C ASN A 140 0.66 -30.86 19.24
N ALA A 141 1.18 -30.39 20.38
CA ALA A 141 0.99 -31.03 21.67
C ALA A 141 -0.33 -30.54 22.31
N PRO A 142 -1.33 -31.41 22.54
CA PRO A 142 -2.65 -31.01 23.02
C PRO A 142 -2.61 -30.24 24.35
N ARG A 143 -1.66 -30.58 25.22
CA ARG A 143 -1.44 -29.90 26.50
C ARG A 143 -0.96 -28.47 26.32
N GLU A 144 0.02 -28.25 25.46
CA GLU A 144 0.60 -26.92 25.24
C GLU A 144 -0.32 -26.03 24.40
N GLN A 145 -1.07 -26.63 23.48
CA GLN A 145 -2.17 -25.97 22.80
C GLN A 145 -3.25 -25.49 23.79
N ALA A 146 -3.60 -26.30 24.79
CA ALA A 146 -4.55 -25.88 25.83
C ALA A 146 -4.01 -24.72 26.68
N ILE A 147 -2.71 -24.69 26.97
CA ILE A 147 -2.04 -23.59 27.66
C ILE A 147 -2.09 -22.32 26.80
N ALA A 148 -1.74 -22.40 25.52
CA ALA A 148 -1.80 -21.27 24.59
C ALA A 148 -3.23 -20.70 24.49
N ASN A 149 -4.22 -21.59 24.31
CA ASN A 149 -5.63 -21.20 24.25
C ASN A 149 -6.12 -20.55 25.54
N ARG A 150 -5.66 -21.04 26.70
CA ARG A 150 -5.98 -20.44 27.99
C ARG A 150 -5.38 -19.04 28.11
N LEU A 151 -4.10 -18.86 27.74
CA LEU A 151 -3.43 -17.55 27.77
C LEU A 151 -4.13 -16.53 26.86
N ILE A 152 -4.53 -16.95 25.66
CA ILE A 152 -5.28 -16.11 24.72
C ILE A 152 -6.64 -15.72 25.30
N LYS A 153 -7.37 -16.67 25.90
CA LYS A 153 -8.70 -16.42 26.48
C LYS A 153 -8.65 -15.62 27.78
N SER A 154 -7.57 -15.72 28.55
CA SER A 154 -7.45 -15.01 29.83
C SER A 154 -7.11 -13.53 29.69
N PHE A 155 -6.69 -13.09 28.49
CA PHE A 155 -6.37 -11.69 28.26
C PHE A 155 -7.65 -10.88 28.04
N ASP A 156 -8.00 -10.04 28.99
CA ASP A 156 -9.04 -9.03 28.87
C ASP A 156 -8.41 -7.64 28.80
N ARG A 157 -8.71 -6.92 27.72
CA ARG A 157 -8.16 -5.57 27.46
C ARG A 157 -8.55 -4.56 28.53
N ASN A 158 -9.79 -4.58 28.99
CA ASN A 158 -10.31 -3.59 29.94
C ASN A 158 -9.71 -3.81 31.33
N ILE A 159 -9.61 -5.08 31.75
CA ILE A 159 -8.96 -5.46 33.01
C ILE A 159 -7.48 -5.07 32.96
N PHE A 160 -6.78 -5.38 31.87
CA PHE A 160 -5.38 -5.01 31.71
C PHE A 160 -5.16 -3.49 31.76
N GLN A 161 -5.96 -2.72 31.03
CA GLN A 161 -5.87 -1.25 31.04
C GLN A 161 -6.12 -0.67 32.43
N ARG A 162 -7.09 -1.21 33.16
CA ARG A 162 -7.38 -0.81 34.54
C ARG A 162 -6.21 -1.10 35.47
N LEU A 163 -5.65 -2.31 35.44
CA LEU A 163 -4.51 -2.70 36.27
C LEU A 163 -3.26 -1.85 35.99
N VAL A 164 -3.00 -1.51 34.73
CA VAL A 164 -1.88 -0.62 34.36
C VAL A 164 -2.11 0.80 34.90
N ALA A 165 -3.34 1.32 34.82
CA ALA A 165 -3.67 2.63 35.36
C ALA A 165 -3.57 2.66 36.90
N GLU A 166 -4.10 1.64 37.57
CA GLU A 166 -3.99 1.48 39.03
C GLU A 166 -2.51 1.42 39.45
N TRP A 167 -1.69 0.60 38.78
CA TRP A 167 -0.24 0.51 39.05
C TRP A 167 0.49 1.85 38.89
N ILE A 168 0.19 2.61 37.83
CA ILE A 168 0.78 3.95 37.60
C ILE A 168 0.42 4.90 38.75
N VAL A 169 -0.84 4.90 39.19
CA VAL A 169 -1.32 5.75 40.29
C VAL A 169 -0.70 5.33 41.62
N GLU A 170 -0.75 4.04 41.96
CA GLU A 170 -0.21 3.50 43.22
C GLU A 170 1.29 3.73 43.34
N SER A 171 2.03 3.62 42.22
CA SER A 171 3.48 3.80 42.19
C SER A 171 3.90 5.26 41.95
N ASN A 172 2.93 6.19 41.86
CA ASN A 172 3.15 7.61 41.53
C ASN A 172 4.03 7.82 40.29
N LEU A 173 3.79 7.02 39.25
CA LEU A 173 4.51 7.09 37.98
C LEU A 173 3.84 8.10 37.04
N SER A 174 4.60 8.56 36.05
CA SER A 174 4.02 9.32 34.95
C SER A 174 3.09 8.44 34.12
N PHE A 175 1.94 8.98 33.68
CA PHE A 175 1.10 8.30 32.68
C PHE A 175 1.80 8.10 31.33
N ARG A 176 2.97 8.72 31.11
CA ARG A 176 3.84 8.48 29.95
C ARG A 176 4.80 7.31 30.14
N GLU A 177 4.87 6.70 31.32
CA GLU A 177 5.77 5.57 31.60
C GLU A 177 5.52 4.36 30.66
N PRO A 178 4.27 4.04 30.26
CA PRO A 178 4.03 3.03 29.23
C PRO A 178 4.62 3.37 27.85
N GLU A 179 4.91 4.64 27.58
CA GLU A 179 5.58 5.11 26.35
C GLU A 179 7.12 5.03 26.46
N ASN A 180 7.67 4.68 27.63
CA ASN A 180 9.10 4.63 27.87
C ASN A 180 9.77 3.63 26.91
N LYS A 181 10.74 4.13 26.13
CA LYS A 181 11.45 3.34 25.11
C LYS A 181 12.17 2.12 25.70
N ARG A 182 12.69 2.22 26.93
CA ARG A 182 13.35 1.10 27.62
C ARG A 182 12.34 0.03 28.03
N LEU A 183 11.18 0.44 28.54
CA LEU A 183 10.11 -0.47 28.90
C LEU A 183 9.54 -1.16 27.66
N ARG A 184 9.33 -0.41 26.57
CA ARG A 184 8.94 -0.99 25.28
C ARG A 184 9.94 -2.03 24.79
N ALA A 185 11.24 -1.76 24.88
CA ALA A 185 12.29 -2.70 24.49
C ALA A 185 12.36 -3.98 25.34
N ILE A 186 11.74 -4.03 26.53
CA ILE A 186 11.62 -5.27 27.32
C ILE A 186 10.54 -6.19 26.74
N PHE A 187 9.50 -5.59 26.14
CA PHE A 187 8.36 -6.30 25.57
C PHE A 187 8.42 -6.45 24.04
N GLU A 188 9.43 -5.88 23.37
CA GLU A 188 9.71 -5.92 21.93
C GLU A 188 10.92 -6.80 21.61
#